data_AF-A0A348RYA7-F1
#
_entry.id   AF-A0A348RYA7-F1
#
_cell.length_a   1.000
_cell.length_b   1.000
_cell.length_c   1.000
_cell.angle_alpha   90.00
_cell.angle_beta   90.00
_cell.angle_gamma   90.00
#
_symmetry.space_group_name_H-M   'P 1'
#
loop_
_entity.id
_entity.type
_entity.pdbx_description
1 polymer ?
#
loop_
_entity_poly.entity_id
_entity_poly.type
_entity_poly.pdbx_seq_one_letter_code
_entity_poly.pdbx_strand_id
1 'polypeptide(L)'
;ANLMEYVKQREIRESANLSSIKDASVKAKFALMDFQKYLGESAAQKILDDIGISADSIEEEAGERSAAGASLFASSLLDAANGNDIKGDGDEVLMDGLSDPDPLLNQWGGTNEQDLLPEIREYDVDFGKFAQEGNEKLLGDGDARQELRKLKDAVLIAEAEFALKKKTYEGAVRLADKGFITPNELQNKKIDFDKSQNSLASSKATLKLFQTYNIQKEAEQFLLNYEQALMRLSRAKKDAIAEMADSVGDLNRAERYYRWEKKQLNDLREQYIACTIKAERPGLVVYGDGSDRWDPDEIIREGAKVRERQAIITIPDMRHMAVKVRIHESQVKRVRKGMPVKISVDAEPDKALTGEVDNVGVLPDSENRRFNPDQKVYKTSIKITGIHDWLKPGMAAEGRIIIRIIPDIVMIPVQAVFNHKNMTFCCIKSGSNIETRVIQIDDYNNRFAAIKSGVEEGEVILLQKPEELDLTGIKALRPADKPKAQSIES
;
A
#
# COMPACT_ATOMS: atom_id res chain seq x y z
N ALA A 1 -1.33 22.51 3.20
CA ALA A 1 -2.26 22.54 4.34
C ALA A 1 -1.86 21.41 5.28
N ASN A 2 -1.74 21.65 6.57
CA ASN A 2 -1.23 20.65 7.51
C ASN A 2 -2.31 19.60 7.77
N LEU A 3 -1.96 18.31 7.67
CA LEU A 3 -2.85 17.18 8.03
C LEU A 3 -3.46 17.39 9.43
N MET A 4 -2.65 17.89 10.37
CA MET A 4 -3.07 18.25 11.74
C MET A 4 -4.19 19.29 11.81
N GLU A 5 -4.29 20.19 10.84
CA GLU A 5 -5.36 21.18 10.79
C GLU A 5 -6.70 20.54 10.42
N TYR A 6 -6.69 19.59 9.48
CA TYR A 6 -7.88 18.82 9.10
C TYR A 6 -8.36 17.89 10.21
N VAL A 7 -7.42 17.29 10.96
CA VAL A 7 -7.75 16.48 12.15
C VAL A 7 -8.46 17.35 13.20
N LYS A 8 -7.91 18.51 13.55
CA LYS A 8 -8.54 19.46 14.49
C LYS A 8 -9.89 19.96 13.99
N GLN A 9 -10.03 20.27 12.70
CA GLN A 9 -11.30 20.71 12.13
C GLN A 9 -12.38 19.62 12.21
N ARG A 10 -12.01 18.35 11.98
CA ARG A 10 -12.93 17.21 12.13
C ARG A 10 -13.40 17.08 13.59
N GLU A 11 -12.49 17.17 14.55
CA GLU A 11 -12.83 17.11 15.98
C GLU A 11 -13.78 18.24 16.40
N ILE A 12 -13.53 19.47 15.92
CA ILE A 12 -14.42 20.60 16.18
C ILE A 12 -15.81 20.33 15.59
N ARG A 13 -15.91 19.83 14.35
CA ARG A 13 -17.20 19.48 13.72
C ARG A 13 -17.92 18.39 14.51
N GLU A 14 -17.22 17.34 14.93
CA GLU A 14 -17.80 16.27 15.74
C GLU A 14 -18.40 16.80 17.05
N SER A 15 -17.65 17.63 17.78
CA SER A 15 -18.13 18.25 19.01
C SER A 15 -19.36 19.16 18.80
N ALA A 16 -19.37 19.93 17.71
CA ALA A 16 -20.48 20.80 17.34
C ALA A 16 -21.74 19.99 16.98
N ASN A 17 -21.57 18.89 16.24
CA ASN A 17 -22.67 17.99 15.85
C ASN A 17 -23.25 17.22 17.03
N LEU A 18 -22.41 16.77 17.97
CA LEU A 18 -22.90 16.18 19.22
C LEU A 18 -23.70 17.20 20.05
N SER A 19 -23.27 18.47 20.09
CA SER A 19 -24.02 19.52 20.78
C SER A 19 -25.38 19.79 20.12
N SER A 20 -25.43 19.89 18.79
CA SER A 20 -26.68 20.17 18.06
C SER A 20 -27.70 19.04 18.21
N ILE A 21 -27.25 17.78 18.17
CA ILE A 21 -28.08 16.60 18.41
C ILE A 21 -28.59 16.60 19.86
N LYS A 22 -27.73 16.90 20.85
CA LYS A 22 -28.14 17.01 22.25
C LYS A 22 -29.21 18.07 22.43
N ASP A 23 -29.02 19.27 21.88
CA ASP A 23 -30.01 20.35 21.96
C ASP A 23 -31.35 19.96 21.31
N ALA A 24 -31.32 19.27 20.18
CA ALA A 24 -32.53 18.76 19.53
C ALA A 24 -33.22 17.67 20.34
N SER A 25 -32.45 16.74 20.94
CA SER A 25 -32.97 15.67 21.79
C SER A 25 -33.64 16.20 23.05
N VAL A 26 -33.06 17.22 23.68
CA VAL A 26 -33.61 17.88 24.87
C VAL A 26 -34.92 18.58 24.54
N LYS A 27 -35.00 19.26 23.38
CA LYS A 27 -36.25 19.87 22.91
C LYS A 27 -37.34 18.83 22.63
N ALA A 28 -36.99 17.67 22.05
CA ALA A 28 -37.93 16.58 21.85
C ALA A 28 -38.45 16.00 23.18
N LYS A 29 -37.56 15.82 24.17
CA LYS A 29 -37.94 15.39 25.53
C LYS A 29 -38.88 16.37 26.21
N PHE A 30 -38.60 17.68 26.16
CA PHE A 30 -39.47 18.69 26.74
C PHE A 30 -40.84 18.74 26.05
N ALA A 31 -40.89 18.66 24.72
CA ALA A 31 -42.17 18.62 24.01
C ALA A 31 -43.01 17.38 24.36
N LEU A 32 -42.37 16.22 24.57
CA LEU A 32 -43.03 15.01 25.06
C LEU A 32 -43.56 15.19 26.49
N MET A 33 -42.75 15.78 27.39
CA MET A 33 -43.18 16.07 28.75
C MET A 33 -44.36 17.03 28.79
N ASP A 34 -44.36 18.07 27.96
CA ASP A 34 -45.48 19.03 27.85
C ASP A 34 -46.76 18.33 27.36
N PHE A 35 -46.66 17.44 26.38
CA PHE A 35 -47.78 16.64 25.89
C PHE A 35 -48.32 15.68 26.97
N GLN A 36 -47.44 14.96 27.66
CA GLN A 36 -47.79 14.07 28.77
C GLN A 36 -48.40 14.82 29.96
N LYS A 37 -47.90 16.02 30.26
CA LYS A 37 -48.43 16.88 31.33
C LYS A 37 -49.85 17.35 31.01
N TYR A 38 -50.14 17.65 29.75
CA TYR A 38 -51.46 18.12 29.35
C TYR A 38 -52.53 17.00 29.38
N LEU A 39 -52.26 15.86 28.73
CA LEU A 39 -53.22 14.74 28.59
C LEU A 39 -53.15 13.69 29.70
N GLY A 40 -52.07 13.67 30.48
CA GLY A 40 -51.72 12.59 31.40
C GLY A 40 -50.84 11.52 30.74
N GLU A 41 -49.84 11.04 31.47
CA GLU A 41 -48.80 10.11 30.99
C GLU A 41 -49.37 8.88 30.29
N SER A 42 -50.32 8.19 30.93
CA SER A 42 -50.96 6.98 30.36
C SER A 42 -51.84 7.23 29.13
N ALA A 43 -52.36 8.45 28.97
CA ALA A 43 -53.22 8.81 27.83
C ALA A 43 -52.35 9.18 26.63
N ALA A 44 -51.34 10.00 26.88
CA ALA A 44 -50.34 10.40 25.90
C ALA A 44 -49.62 9.17 25.33
N GLN A 45 -49.21 8.22 26.17
CA GLN A 45 -48.49 7.01 25.72
C GLN A 45 -49.34 6.13 24.81
N LYS A 46 -50.63 5.92 25.14
CA LYS A 46 -51.56 5.18 24.27
C LYS A 46 -51.74 5.85 22.91
N ILE A 47 -51.84 7.18 22.89
CA ILE A 47 -51.97 7.94 21.64
C ILE A 47 -50.69 7.80 20.82
N LEU A 48 -49.52 7.88 21.46
CA LEU A 48 -48.23 7.68 20.79
C LEU A 48 -48.08 6.25 20.24
N ASP A 49 -48.54 5.24 20.98
CA ASP A 49 -48.54 3.84 20.55
C ASP A 49 -49.49 3.61 19.36
N ASP A 50 -50.71 4.19 19.40
CA ASP A 50 -51.71 4.09 18.32
C ASP A 50 -51.23 4.76 17.03
N ILE A 51 -50.47 5.85 17.18
CA ILE A 51 -49.83 6.60 16.09
C ILE A 51 -48.54 5.87 15.63
N GLY A 52 -47.98 4.98 16.45
CA GLY A 52 -46.73 4.26 16.14
C GLY A 52 -45.48 5.15 16.25
N ILE A 53 -45.54 6.23 17.04
CA ILE A 53 -44.37 7.05 17.39
C ILE A 53 -43.85 6.53 18.73
N SER A 54 -42.90 5.59 18.71
CA SER A 54 -42.33 5.04 19.94
C SER A 54 -41.32 6.01 20.58
N ALA A 55 -41.52 6.31 21.86
CA ALA A 55 -40.65 7.14 22.69
C ALA A 55 -39.26 6.50 22.95
N ASP A 56 -39.13 5.20 22.69
CA ASP A 56 -37.90 4.41 22.90
C ASP A 56 -36.70 4.91 22.07
N SER A 57 -36.93 5.68 21.02
CA SER A 57 -35.87 6.24 20.17
C SER A 57 -35.10 7.42 20.79
N ILE A 58 -35.49 7.91 21.98
CA ILE A 58 -34.97 9.16 22.58
C ILE A 58 -34.08 8.92 23.82
N GLU A 59 -34.18 7.77 24.48
CA GLU A 59 -33.53 7.54 25.79
C GLU A 59 -32.14 6.90 25.74
N GLU A 60 -31.84 6.01 24.79
CA GLU A 60 -30.56 5.27 24.80
C GLU A 60 -29.34 6.05 24.24
N GLU A 61 -29.54 7.10 23.43
CA GLU A 61 -28.42 7.66 22.65
C GLU A 61 -27.65 8.80 23.32
N ALA A 62 -28.24 9.47 24.31
CA ALA A 62 -27.69 10.73 24.87
C ALA A 62 -26.75 10.53 26.08
N GLY A 63 -26.93 9.46 26.85
CA GLY A 63 -26.25 9.26 28.15
C GLY A 63 -24.93 8.50 28.05
N GLU A 64 -24.91 7.36 27.37
CA GLU A 64 -23.74 6.46 27.38
C GLU A 64 -22.65 6.88 26.39
N ARG A 65 -23.02 7.53 25.28
CA ARG A 65 -22.07 7.88 24.19
C ARG A 65 -21.21 9.12 24.49
N SER A 66 -21.66 9.98 25.40
CA SER A 66 -20.89 11.15 25.86
C SER A 66 -19.67 10.75 26.71
N ALA A 67 -19.70 9.59 27.36
CA ALA A 67 -18.59 9.08 28.16
C ALA A 67 -17.54 8.35 27.29
N ALA A 68 -18.00 7.62 26.27
CA ALA A 68 -17.12 6.89 25.35
C ALA A 68 -16.28 7.85 24.48
N GLY A 69 -16.90 8.89 23.90
CA GLY A 69 -16.19 9.92 23.13
C GLY A 69 -15.14 10.63 23.98
N ALA A 70 -15.53 11.15 25.15
CA ALA A 70 -14.62 11.81 26.11
C ALA A 70 -13.39 10.98 26.50
N SER A 71 -13.53 9.65 26.61
CA SER A 71 -12.45 8.75 27.03
C SER A 71 -11.39 8.50 25.95
N LEU A 72 -11.78 8.51 24.67
CA LEU A 72 -10.86 8.39 23.53
C LEU A 72 -10.01 9.66 23.32
N PHE A 73 -10.55 10.82 23.72
CA PHE A 73 -9.87 12.13 23.62
C PHE A 73 -8.75 12.33 24.66
N ALA A 74 -8.88 11.72 25.84
CA ALA A 74 -7.90 11.91 26.91
C ALA A 74 -6.62 11.08 26.70
N SER A 75 -6.71 9.92 26.04
CA SER A 75 -5.56 9.03 25.82
C SER A 75 -4.71 9.43 24.62
N SER A 76 -5.32 9.83 23.50
CA SER A 76 -4.60 10.10 22.25
C SER A 76 -3.75 11.37 22.29
N LEU A 77 -4.25 12.45 22.91
CA LEU A 77 -3.49 13.69 23.09
C LEU A 77 -2.38 13.56 24.14
N LEU A 78 -2.56 12.72 25.16
CA LEU A 78 -1.57 12.52 26.22
C LEU A 78 -0.44 11.60 25.76
N ASP A 79 -0.72 10.57 24.95
CA ASP A 79 0.30 9.72 24.32
C ASP A 79 1.09 10.47 23.24
N ALA A 80 0.42 11.29 22.42
CA ALA A 80 1.10 12.13 21.43
C ALA A 80 1.95 13.24 22.05
N ALA A 81 1.61 13.72 23.26
CA ALA A 81 2.39 14.72 23.99
C ALA A 81 3.57 14.12 24.80
N ASN A 82 3.51 12.84 25.17
CA ASN A 82 4.52 12.19 26.00
C ASN A 82 5.50 11.28 25.22
N GLY A 83 5.22 10.95 23.96
CA GLY A 83 6.08 10.13 23.11
C GLY A 83 7.28 10.88 22.54
N ASN A 84 8.31 11.12 23.37
CA ASN A 84 9.56 11.75 22.94
C ASN A 84 10.62 10.75 22.43
N ASP A 85 10.20 9.58 21.96
CA ASP A 85 11.08 8.55 21.40
C ASP A 85 10.82 8.37 19.90
N ILE A 86 11.51 9.19 19.10
CA ILE A 86 11.60 9.02 17.65
C ILE A 86 12.55 7.84 17.38
N LYS A 87 12.02 6.62 17.47
CA LYS A 87 12.57 5.43 16.84
C LYS A 87 11.47 4.68 16.11
N GLY A 88 11.51 4.77 14.78
CA GLY A 88 11.08 3.73 13.84
C GLY A 88 9.60 3.43 13.67
N ASP A 89 8.82 3.31 14.76
CA ASP A 89 7.48 2.68 14.74
C ASP A 89 6.31 3.63 15.04
N GLY A 90 6.58 4.90 15.39
CA GLY A 90 5.53 5.84 15.79
C GLY A 90 4.58 6.29 14.67
N ASP A 91 5.00 6.18 13.41
CA ASP A 91 4.20 6.59 12.24
C ASP A 91 3.08 5.57 11.92
N GLU A 92 3.21 4.30 12.32
CA GLU A 92 2.14 3.28 12.16
C GLU A 92 1.05 3.43 13.23
N VAL A 93 1.42 3.78 14.47
CA VAL A 93 0.45 3.93 15.59
C VAL A 93 -0.47 5.13 15.41
N LEU A 94 -0.03 6.19 14.71
CA LEU A 94 -0.88 7.33 14.34
C LEU A 94 -1.90 7.01 13.24
N MET A 95 -1.74 5.89 12.53
CA MET A 95 -2.46 5.56 11.29
C MET A 95 -3.45 4.39 11.43
N ASP A 96 -3.39 3.61 12.51
CA ASP A 96 -4.21 2.39 12.70
C ASP A 96 -5.63 2.66 13.25
N GLY A 97 -6.01 3.93 13.45
CA GLY A 97 -7.30 4.30 14.05
C GLY A 97 -8.31 4.99 13.12
N LEU A 98 -8.00 5.20 11.83
CA LEU A 98 -8.73 6.18 10.99
C LEU A 98 -9.14 5.69 9.59
N SER A 99 -9.08 4.39 9.31
CA SER A 99 -9.41 3.85 7.98
C SER A 99 -10.89 3.91 7.64
N ASP A 100 -11.79 3.81 8.63
CA ASP A 100 -13.20 3.56 8.36
C ASP A 100 -14.13 4.52 9.13
N PRO A 101 -15.08 5.19 8.43
CA PRO A 101 -16.19 5.92 9.07
C PRO A 101 -17.25 4.98 9.67
N ASP A 102 -17.19 3.70 9.31
CA ASP A 102 -18.16 2.65 9.68
C ASP A 102 -18.31 2.37 11.19
N PRO A 103 -17.29 2.53 12.06
CA PRO A 103 -17.45 2.35 13.51
C PRO A 103 -18.39 3.37 14.14
N LEU A 104 -18.40 4.63 13.65
CA LEU A 104 -19.33 5.67 14.07
C LEU A 104 -20.74 5.43 13.50
N LEU A 105 -20.82 4.94 12.26
CA LEU A 105 -22.07 4.61 11.57
C LEU A 105 -22.83 3.48 12.29
N ASN A 106 -22.11 2.44 12.71
CA ASN A 106 -22.65 1.33 13.50
C ASN A 106 -22.92 1.71 14.95
N GLN A 107 -22.18 2.67 15.52
CA GLN A 107 -22.42 3.15 16.88
C GLN A 107 -23.70 3.96 17.02
N TRP A 108 -24.25 4.54 15.94
CA TRP A 108 -25.41 5.43 15.97
C TRP A 108 -26.73 4.78 15.52
N GLY A 109 -26.77 3.45 15.41
CA GLY A 109 -28.03 2.69 15.34
C GLY A 109 -28.94 3.00 14.15
N GLY A 110 -28.41 3.56 13.06
CA GLY A 110 -29.19 3.92 11.87
C GLY A 110 -28.81 3.06 10.67
N THR A 111 -29.18 1.78 10.66
CA THR A 111 -28.87 0.88 9.54
C THR A 111 -29.75 1.10 8.30
N ASN A 112 -30.78 1.96 8.36
CA ASN A 112 -31.65 2.25 7.22
C ASN A 112 -31.91 3.76 7.06
N GLU A 113 -31.54 4.30 5.89
CA GLU A 113 -31.84 5.68 5.43
C GLU A 113 -33.37 5.98 5.41
N GLN A 114 -34.19 4.93 5.31
CA GLN A 114 -35.65 4.97 5.25
C GLN A 114 -36.35 5.11 6.62
N ASP A 115 -35.68 4.79 7.73
CA ASP A 115 -36.26 4.84 9.09
C ASP A 115 -36.13 6.22 9.76
N LEU A 116 -35.48 7.19 9.10
CA LEU A 116 -35.11 8.50 9.67
C LEU A 116 -36.13 9.62 9.37
N LEU A 117 -37.30 9.27 8.83
CA LEU A 117 -38.40 10.21 8.62
C LEU A 117 -39.63 9.63 9.31
N PRO A 118 -40.20 10.28 10.34
CA PRO A 118 -41.63 10.13 10.53
C PRO A 118 -42.26 10.67 9.23
N GLU A 119 -42.85 9.80 8.44
CA GLU A 119 -43.78 10.24 7.40
C GLU A 119 -44.77 11.21 8.05
N ILE A 120 -45.02 12.36 7.42
CA ILE A 120 -46.09 13.26 7.84
C ILE A 120 -47.38 12.49 7.63
N ARG A 121 -47.78 11.72 8.63
CA ARG A 121 -49.01 10.97 8.61
C ARG A 121 -50.06 11.95 9.09
N GLU A 122 -51.02 12.23 8.22
CA GLU A 122 -52.27 12.88 8.63
C GLU A 122 -52.99 11.92 9.57
N TYR A 123 -52.70 12.04 10.86
CA TYR A 123 -53.44 11.31 11.86
C TYR A 123 -54.70 12.11 12.19
N ASP A 124 -55.84 11.58 11.78
CA ASP A 124 -57.15 12.04 12.24
C ASP A 124 -57.40 11.47 13.65
N VAL A 125 -56.64 11.97 14.63
CA VAL A 125 -56.80 11.57 16.04
C VAL A 125 -57.97 12.34 16.61
N ASP A 126 -59.10 11.66 16.78
CA ASP A 126 -60.26 12.27 17.42
C ASP A 126 -60.05 12.38 18.94
N PHE A 127 -59.46 13.49 19.37
CA PHE A 127 -59.30 13.86 20.77
C PHE A 127 -60.65 14.12 21.48
N GLY A 128 -61.77 14.17 20.75
CA GLY A 128 -63.11 14.37 21.30
C GLY A 128 -63.58 13.22 22.19
N LYS A 129 -63.01 12.02 22.04
CA LYS A 129 -63.28 10.84 22.88
C LYS A 129 -62.87 11.04 24.34
N PHE A 130 -61.89 11.91 24.60
CA PHE A 130 -61.43 12.24 25.95
C PHE A 130 -62.37 13.23 26.65
N ALA A 131 -63.17 14.00 25.91
CA ALA A 131 -64.10 14.98 26.44
C ALA A 131 -65.49 14.43 26.80
N GLN A 132 -65.78 13.16 26.44
CA GLN A 132 -67.08 12.53 26.70
C GLN A 132 -67.24 12.09 28.18
N GLU A 133 -68.45 12.26 28.72
CA GLU A 133 -68.77 11.89 30.11
C GLU A 133 -68.48 10.41 30.38
N GLY A 134 -67.65 10.14 31.40
CA GLY A 134 -67.20 8.79 31.78
C GLY A 134 -65.74 8.47 31.42
N ASN A 135 -65.19 9.15 30.41
CA ASN A 135 -63.80 8.97 29.96
C ASN A 135 -62.80 9.91 30.65
N GLU A 136 -63.23 10.74 31.60
CA GLU A 136 -62.35 11.64 32.37
C GLU A 136 -61.27 10.93 33.19
N LYS A 137 -61.44 9.63 33.46
CA LYS A 137 -60.39 8.80 34.08
C LYS A 137 -59.25 8.48 33.11
N LEU A 138 -59.50 8.52 31.80
CA LEU A 138 -58.49 8.25 30.78
C LEU A 138 -57.48 9.39 30.67
N LEU A 139 -57.85 10.64 30.98
CA LEU A 139 -56.92 11.79 31.03
C LEU A 139 -55.92 11.74 32.21
N GLY A 140 -55.90 10.65 32.99
CA GLY A 140 -54.93 10.50 34.09
C GLY A 140 -54.97 11.68 35.06
N ASP A 141 -53.80 12.24 35.41
CA ASP A 141 -53.65 13.41 36.30
C ASP A 141 -53.27 14.71 35.56
N GLY A 142 -53.57 14.80 34.26
CA GLY A 142 -53.13 15.91 33.40
C GLY A 142 -53.82 17.25 33.67
N ASP A 143 -53.18 18.33 33.21
CA ASP A 143 -53.67 19.73 33.35
C ASP A 143 -55.10 19.88 32.80
N ALA A 144 -55.40 19.23 31.67
CA ALA A 144 -56.73 19.25 31.04
C ALA A 144 -57.82 18.72 31.99
N ARG A 145 -57.53 17.68 32.78
CA ARG A 145 -58.48 17.13 33.76
C ARG A 145 -58.69 18.08 34.94
N GLN A 146 -57.62 18.75 35.39
CA GLN A 146 -57.72 19.74 36.47
C GLN A 146 -58.58 20.93 36.06
N GLU A 147 -58.42 21.44 34.83
CA GLU A 147 -59.25 22.53 34.32
C GLU A 147 -60.71 22.09 34.12
N LEU A 148 -60.94 20.90 33.59
CA LEU A 148 -62.29 20.34 33.45
C LEU A 148 -62.99 20.24 34.81
N ARG A 149 -62.28 19.80 35.85
CA ARG A 149 -62.80 19.76 37.23
C ARG A 149 -63.15 21.15 37.76
N LYS A 150 -62.27 22.14 37.59
CA LYS A 150 -62.52 23.54 38.00
C LYS A 150 -63.77 24.11 37.32
N LEU A 151 -63.94 23.86 36.01
CA LEU A 151 -65.12 24.31 35.26
C LEU A 151 -66.41 23.60 35.72
N LYS A 152 -66.35 22.30 36.01
CA LYS A 152 -67.48 21.56 36.60
C LYS A 152 -67.87 22.10 37.96
N ASP A 153 -66.90 22.33 38.83
CA ASP A 153 -67.14 22.88 40.16
C ASP A 153 -67.77 24.28 40.07
N ALA A 154 -67.33 25.12 39.12
CA ALA A 154 -67.92 26.43 38.84
C ALA A 154 -69.38 26.32 38.36
N VAL A 155 -69.70 25.36 37.49
CA VAL A 155 -71.08 25.10 37.06
C VAL A 155 -71.94 24.66 38.23
N LEU A 156 -71.45 23.78 39.11
CA LEU A 156 -72.19 23.32 40.29
C LEU A 156 -72.50 24.47 41.26
N ILE A 157 -71.54 25.37 41.48
CA ILE A 157 -71.73 26.57 42.30
C ILE A 157 -72.81 27.47 41.67
N ALA A 158 -72.70 27.75 40.37
CA ALA A 158 -73.67 28.57 39.65
C ALA A 158 -75.08 27.94 39.60
N GLU A 159 -75.18 26.61 39.53
CA GLU A 159 -76.44 25.87 39.61
C GLU A 159 -77.09 25.99 40.98
N ALA A 160 -76.29 25.86 42.06
CA ALA A 160 -76.77 26.03 43.42
C ALA A 160 -77.28 27.47 43.66
N GLU A 161 -76.54 28.48 43.20
CA GLU A 161 -76.96 29.88 43.28
C GLU A 161 -78.24 30.15 42.50
N PHE A 162 -78.33 29.67 41.26
CA PHE A 162 -79.54 29.77 40.45
C PHE A 162 -80.74 29.11 41.13
N ALA A 163 -80.58 27.91 41.69
CA ALA A 163 -81.64 27.21 42.40
C ALA A 163 -82.12 27.98 43.65
N LEU A 164 -81.19 28.59 44.40
CA LEU A 164 -81.52 29.46 45.53
C LEU A 164 -82.29 30.70 45.07
N LYS A 165 -81.76 31.44 44.09
CA LYS A 165 -82.38 32.67 43.57
C LYS A 165 -83.74 32.41 42.94
N LYS A 166 -83.90 31.30 42.21
CA LYS A 166 -85.19 30.83 41.67
C LYS A 166 -86.23 30.62 42.77
N LYS A 167 -85.89 29.88 43.83
CA LYS A 167 -86.80 29.68 44.96
C LYS A 167 -87.17 31.00 45.64
N THR A 168 -86.21 31.92 45.80
CA THR A 168 -86.50 33.24 46.39
C THR A 168 -87.40 34.10 45.51
N TYR A 169 -87.24 34.03 44.19
CA TYR A 169 -88.09 34.74 43.24
C TYR A 169 -89.51 34.15 43.20
N GLU A 170 -89.64 32.82 43.10
CA GLU A 170 -90.94 32.14 43.16
C GLU A 170 -91.68 32.43 44.48
N GLY A 171 -90.97 32.47 45.60
CA GLY A 171 -91.51 32.88 46.89
C GLY A 171 -91.99 34.35 46.88
N ALA A 172 -91.20 35.25 46.30
CA ALA A 172 -91.54 36.67 46.18
C ALA A 172 -92.77 36.89 45.28
N VAL A 173 -92.91 36.14 44.18
CA VAL A 173 -94.10 36.18 43.30
C VAL A 173 -95.35 35.82 44.10
N ARG A 174 -95.34 34.70 44.85
CA ARG A 174 -96.49 34.28 45.68
C ARG A 174 -96.87 35.28 46.76
N LEU A 175 -95.91 36.05 47.27
CA LEU A 175 -96.12 37.08 48.29
C LEU A 175 -96.64 38.39 47.68
N ALA A 176 -96.18 38.74 46.47
CA ALA A 176 -96.68 39.87 45.70
C ALA A 176 -98.13 39.66 45.26
N ASP A 177 -98.51 38.44 44.84
CA ASP A 177 -99.91 38.08 44.50
C ASP A 177 -100.87 38.26 45.69
N LYS A 178 -100.34 38.17 46.91
CA LYS A 178 -101.07 38.38 48.16
C LYS A 178 -100.97 39.82 48.70
N GLY A 179 -100.27 40.71 47.99
CA GLY A 179 -100.12 42.13 48.35
C GLY A 179 -99.10 42.44 49.46
N PHE A 180 -98.23 41.50 49.84
CA PHE A 180 -97.27 41.67 50.95
C PHE A 180 -95.91 42.26 50.55
N ILE A 181 -95.64 42.47 49.25
CA ILE A 181 -94.35 42.95 48.71
C ILE A 181 -94.60 44.05 47.69
N THR A 182 -93.70 45.04 47.63
CA THR A 182 -93.80 46.14 46.67
C THR A 182 -93.35 45.74 45.25
N PRO A 183 -93.85 46.39 44.19
CA PRO A 183 -93.43 46.10 42.81
C PRO A 183 -91.92 46.25 42.58
N ASN A 184 -91.29 47.24 43.22
CA ASN A 184 -89.84 47.48 43.12
C ASN A 184 -89.02 46.34 43.74
N GLU A 185 -89.45 45.78 44.86
CA GLU A 185 -88.78 44.64 45.49
C GLU A 185 -88.88 43.38 44.62
N LEU A 186 -90.06 43.12 44.03
CA LEU A 186 -90.24 42.01 43.09
C LEU A 186 -89.37 42.19 41.84
N GLN A 187 -89.25 43.40 41.31
CA GLN A 187 -88.39 43.70 40.17
C GLN A 187 -86.90 43.47 40.49
N ASN A 188 -86.43 43.88 41.68
CA ASN A 188 -85.05 43.60 42.10
C ASN A 188 -84.79 42.09 42.23
N LYS A 189 -85.73 41.32 42.79
CA LYS A 189 -85.62 39.85 42.86
C LYS A 189 -85.63 39.20 41.48
N LYS A 190 -86.39 39.75 40.53
CA LYS A 190 -86.38 39.31 39.13
C LYS A 190 -85.01 39.55 38.48
N ILE A 191 -84.43 40.74 38.66
CA ILE A 191 -83.09 41.07 38.15
C ILE A 191 -82.04 40.14 38.74
N ASP A 192 -82.10 39.83 40.04
CA ASP A 192 -81.18 38.88 40.68
C ASP A 192 -81.33 37.46 40.12
N PHE A 193 -82.57 37.03 39.84
CA PHE A 193 -82.84 35.75 39.18
C PHE A 193 -82.26 35.73 37.76
N ASP A 194 -82.55 36.74 36.94
CA ASP A 194 -82.07 36.83 35.56
C ASP A 194 -80.52 36.88 35.51
N LYS A 195 -79.88 37.59 36.46
CA LYS A 195 -78.42 37.59 36.63
C LYS A 195 -77.87 36.19 36.92
N SER A 196 -78.47 35.47 37.87
CA SER A 196 -78.04 34.10 38.21
C SER A 196 -78.26 33.13 37.05
N GLN A 197 -79.33 33.31 36.27
CA GLN A 197 -79.60 32.52 35.07
C GLN A 197 -78.54 32.74 34.00
N ASN A 198 -78.18 34.00 33.73
CA ASN A 198 -77.14 34.35 32.78
C ASN A 198 -75.76 33.84 33.22
N SER A 199 -75.45 33.91 34.52
CA SER A 199 -74.21 33.36 35.10
C SER A 199 -74.11 31.84 34.92
N LEU A 200 -75.21 31.12 35.18
CA LEU A 200 -75.31 29.69 34.95
C LEU A 200 -75.16 29.33 33.45
N ALA A 201 -75.87 30.06 32.58
CA ALA A 201 -75.79 29.85 31.14
C ALA A 201 -74.37 30.10 30.61
N SER A 202 -73.69 31.14 31.09
CA SER A 202 -72.30 31.45 30.76
C SER A 202 -71.36 30.33 31.23
N SER A 203 -71.47 29.87 32.47
CA SER A 203 -70.61 28.79 33.01
C SER A 203 -70.80 27.48 32.25
N LYS A 204 -72.05 27.12 31.92
CA LYS A 204 -72.37 25.95 31.09
C LYS A 204 -71.83 26.07 29.66
N ALA A 205 -71.91 27.26 29.07
CA ALA A 205 -71.35 27.51 27.75
C ALA A 205 -69.82 27.35 27.75
N THR A 206 -69.12 27.90 28.76
CA THR A 206 -67.67 27.77 28.91
C THR A 206 -67.24 26.31 29.06
N LEU A 207 -67.94 25.53 29.89
CA LEU A 207 -67.66 24.10 30.04
C LEU A 207 -67.86 23.34 28.73
N LYS A 208 -68.93 23.63 27.99
CA LYS A 208 -69.19 22.98 26.70
C LYS A 208 -68.14 23.35 25.65
N LEU A 209 -67.75 24.62 25.57
CA LEU A 209 -66.67 25.09 24.68
C LEU A 209 -65.34 24.40 25.00
N PHE A 210 -65.01 24.26 26.29
CA PHE A 210 -63.79 23.59 26.72
C PHE A 210 -63.78 22.11 26.31
N GLN A 211 -64.88 21.39 26.58
CA GLN A 211 -65.04 19.98 26.20
C GLN A 211 -64.98 19.77 24.69
N THR A 212 -65.61 20.65 23.92
CA THR A 212 -65.76 20.42 22.48
C THR A 212 -64.52 20.85 21.70
N TYR A 213 -63.86 21.95 22.08
CA TYR A 213 -62.84 22.58 21.24
C TYR A 213 -61.47 22.76 21.89
N ASN A 214 -61.40 23.21 23.16
CA ASN A 214 -60.08 23.54 23.74
C ASN A 214 -59.22 22.30 23.93
N ILE A 215 -59.80 21.22 24.49
CA ILE A 215 -59.04 19.97 24.72
C ILE A 215 -58.46 19.43 23.41
N GLN A 216 -59.27 19.42 22.34
CA GLN A 216 -58.82 18.95 21.02
C GLN A 216 -57.70 19.84 20.48
N LYS A 217 -57.93 21.15 20.45
CA LYS A 217 -56.98 22.12 19.88
C LYS A 217 -55.64 22.12 20.61
N GLU A 218 -55.64 22.11 21.94
CA GLU A 218 -54.41 22.14 22.73
C GLU A 218 -53.67 20.81 22.65
N ALA A 219 -54.38 19.67 22.69
CA ALA A 219 -53.77 18.35 22.49
C ALA A 219 -53.11 18.22 21.11
N GLU A 220 -53.78 18.67 20.04
CA GLU A 220 -53.23 18.71 18.68
C GLU A 220 -51.99 19.60 18.61
N GLN A 221 -52.01 20.78 19.25
CA GLN A 221 -50.86 21.68 19.28
C GLN A 221 -49.65 21.06 19.97
N PHE A 222 -49.85 20.39 21.11
CA PHE A 222 -48.76 19.71 21.81
C PHE A 222 -48.22 18.51 21.01
N LEU A 223 -49.08 17.71 20.39
CA LEU A 223 -48.69 16.62 19.50
C LEU A 223 -47.87 17.14 18.32
N LEU A 224 -48.34 18.19 17.65
CA LEU A 224 -47.64 18.82 16.52
C LEU A 224 -46.27 19.36 16.94
N ASN A 225 -46.19 20.00 18.11
CA ASN A 225 -44.91 20.51 18.63
C ASN A 225 -43.91 19.36 18.90
N TYR A 226 -44.39 18.23 19.42
CA TYR A 226 -43.58 17.04 19.62
C TYR A 226 -43.08 16.46 18.29
N GLU A 227 -43.96 16.32 17.29
CA GLU A 227 -43.59 15.85 15.95
C GLU A 227 -42.55 16.77 15.28
N GLN A 228 -42.74 18.09 15.36
CA GLN A 228 -41.77 19.06 14.86
C GLN A 228 -40.42 18.95 15.58
N ALA A 229 -40.42 18.65 16.88
CA ALA A 229 -39.20 18.44 17.64
C ALA A 229 -38.48 17.14 17.22
N LEU A 230 -39.22 16.05 16.98
CA LEU A 230 -38.67 14.81 16.42
C LEU A 230 -38.09 15.01 15.01
N MET A 231 -38.78 15.74 14.14
CA MET A 231 -38.29 16.10 12.81
C MET A 231 -37.01 16.94 12.87
N ARG A 232 -36.88 17.84 13.84
CA ARG A 232 -35.64 18.60 14.05
C ARG A 232 -34.49 17.71 14.49
N LEU A 233 -34.77 16.74 15.37
CA LEU A 233 -33.78 15.75 15.81
C LEU A 233 -33.32 14.89 14.63
N SER A 234 -34.24 14.36 13.82
CA SER A 234 -33.87 13.53 12.66
C SER A 234 -33.08 14.30 11.61
N ARG A 235 -33.44 15.57 11.35
CA ARG A 235 -32.66 16.46 10.48
C ARG A 235 -31.27 16.72 11.04
N ALA A 236 -31.15 17.07 12.33
CA ALA A 236 -29.84 17.30 12.96
C ALA A 236 -28.93 16.06 12.88
N LYS A 237 -29.49 14.85 13.02
CA LYS A 237 -28.75 13.60 12.78
C LYS A 237 -28.28 13.45 11.34
N LYS A 238 -29.14 13.72 10.34
CA LYS A 238 -28.78 13.64 8.92
C LYS A 238 -27.72 14.66 8.53
N ASP A 239 -27.87 15.90 9.01
CA ASP A 239 -26.91 16.98 8.78
C ASP A 239 -25.54 16.61 9.38
N ALA A 240 -25.51 16.07 10.60
CA ALA A 240 -24.29 15.59 11.23
C ALA A 240 -23.60 14.47 10.42
N ILE A 241 -24.37 13.51 9.87
CA ILE A 241 -23.82 12.43 9.03
C ILE A 241 -23.21 13.01 7.76
N ALA A 242 -23.90 13.92 7.07
CA ALA A 242 -23.41 14.55 5.85
C ALA A 242 -22.12 15.34 6.10
N GLU A 243 -22.09 16.18 7.15
CA GLU A 243 -20.89 16.96 7.51
C GLU A 243 -19.71 16.07 7.92
N MET A 244 -19.97 14.95 8.60
CA MET A 244 -18.93 13.99 8.97
C MET A 244 -18.38 13.29 7.73
N ALA A 245 -19.22 12.87 6.78
CA ALA A 245 -18.79 12.29 5.51
C ALA A 245 -17.88 13.26 4.73
N ASP A 246 -18.25 14.54 4.66
CA ASP A 246 -17.43 15.58 4.03
C ASP A 246 -16.08 15.75 4.76
N SER A 247 -16.08 15.77 6.10
CA SER A 247 -14.85 15.90 6.90
C SER A 247 -13.88 14.73 6.70
N VAL A 248 -14.40 13.50 6.56
CA VAL A 248 -13.62 12.31 6.27
C VAL A 248 -13.04 12.39 4.85
N GLY A 249 -13.85 12.86 3.89
CA GLY A 249 -13.39 13.14 2.53
C GLY A 249 -12.23 14.14 2.49
N ASP A 250 -12.31 15.22 3.27
CA ASP A 250 -11.25 16.22 3.44
C ASP A 250 -9.97 15.62 4.02
N LEU A 251 -10.08 14.85 5.11
CA LEU A 251 -8.94 14.20 5.76
C LEU A 251 -8.25 13.24 4.80
N ASN A 252 -9.00 12.38 4.12
CA ASN A 252 -8.47 11.42 3.14
C ASN A 252 -7.80 12.12 1.94
N ARG A 253 -8.24 13.32 1.55
CA ARG A 253 -7.55 14.14 0.55
C ARG A 253 -6.22 14.66 1.09
N ALA A 254 -6.21 15.22 2.30
CA ALA A 254 -5.02 15.75 2.94
C ALA A 254 -3.97 14.65 3.18
N GLU A 255 -4.40 13.47 3.59
CA GLU A 255 -3.51 12.33 3.84
C GLU A 255 -2.85 11.84 2.55
N ARG A 256 -3.61 11.69 1.46
CA ARG A 256 -3.05 11.32 0.15
C ARG A 256 -2.00 12.33 -0.33
N TYR A 257 -2.25 13.62 -0.09
CA TYR A 257 -1.30 14.67 -0.40
C TYR A 257 -0.02 14.54 0.42
N TYR A 258 -0.14 14.36 1.74
CA TYR A 258 1.00 14.14 2.63
C TYR A 258 1.83 12.91 2.23
N ARG A 259 1.17 11.78 1.93
CA ARG A 259 1.85 10.55 1.48
C ARG A 259 2.61 10.78 0.16
N TRP A 260 2.00 11.53 -0.77
CA TRP A 260 2.66 11.90 -2.02
C TRP A 260 3.89 12.79 -1.80
N GLU A 261 3.78 13.83 -0.97
CA GLU A 261 4.91 14.71 -0.63
C GLU A 261 6.04 13.95 0.10
N LYS A 262 5.69 13.07 1.04
CA LYS A 262 6.67 12.22 1.75
C LYS A 262 7.42 11.32 0.77
N LYS A 263 6.71 10.74 -0.20
CA LYS A 263 7.33 9.94 -1.27
C LYS A 263 8.27 10.80 -2.12
N GLN A 264 7.82 11.98 -2.59
CA GLN A 264 8.68 12.90 -3.35
C GLN A 264 9.93 13.30 -2.58
N LEU A 265 9.80 13.54 -1.28
CA LEU A 265 10.91 13.90 -0.41
C LEU A 265 11.90 12.74 -0.25
N ASN A 266 11.41 11.51 -0.11
CA ASN A 266 12.25 10.32 -0.08
C ASN A 266 12.97 10.10 -1.42
N ASP A 267 12.26 10.21 -2.54
CA ASP A 267 12.84 10.13 -3.88
C ASP A 267 13.95 11.19 -4.07
N LEU A 268 13.72 12.43 -3.61
CA LEU A 268 14.73 13.50 -3.62
C LEU A 268 15.92 13.23 -2.70
N ARG A 269 15.69 12.64 -1.51
CA ARG A 269 16.77 12.25 -0.59
C ARG A 269 17.64 11.16 -1.20
N GLU A 270 17.04 10.16 -1.85
CA GLU A 270 17.77 9.13 -2.57
C GLU A 270 18.60 9.73 -3.72
N GLN A 271 18.02 10.63 -4.51
CA GLN A 271 18.73 11.35 -5.56
C GLN A 271 19.89 12.19 -4.98
N TYR A 272 19.70 12.87 -3.86
CA TYR A 272 20.73 13.64 -3.18
C TYR A 272 21.90 12.77 -2.73
N ILE A 273 21.62 11.59 -2.17
CA ILE A 273 22.65 10.61 -1.80
C ILE A 273 23.37 10.12 -3.07
N ALA A 274 22.62 9.86 -4.15
CA ALA A 274 23.17 9.38 -5.42
C ALA A 274 24.05 10.42 -6.16
N CYS A 275 23.93 11.71 -5.85
CA CYS A 275 24.84 12.75 -6.39
C CYS A 275 26.30 12.57 -5.93
N THR A 276 26.53 11.82 -4.84
CA THR A 276 27.89 11.54 -4.33
C THR A 276 28.24 10.08 -4.54
N ILE A 277 28.90 9.78 -5.66
CA ILE A 277 29.38 8.43 -5.97
C ILE A 277 30.73 8.20 -5.27
N LYS A 278 30.79 7.23 -4.37
CA LYS A 278 32.01 6.79 -3.69
C LYS A 278 32.53 5.50 -4.30
N ALA A 279 33.86 5.33 -4.31
CA ALA A 279 34.46 4.07 -4.74
C ALA A 279 34.11 2.94 -3.75
N GLU A 280 33.55 1.84 -4.26
CA GLU A 280 33.21 0.66 -3.43
C GLU A 280 34.45 -0.09 -2.93
N ARG A 281 35.56 0.02 -3.66
CA ARG A 281 36.82 -0.68 -3.39
C ARG A 281 38.02 0.19 -3.72
N PRO A 282 39.13 0.06 -2.99
CA PRO A 282 40.40 0.66 -3.39
C PRO A 282 40.88 0.01 -4.69
N GLY A 283 41.36 0.81 -5.63
CA GLY A 283 41.86 0.31 -6.92
C GLY A 283 42.25 1.42 -7.87
N LEU A 284 42.69 1.03 -9.06
CA LEU A 284 43.02 1.95 -10.14
C LEU A 284 41.72 2.53 -10.71
N VAL A 285 41.64 3.86 -10.84
CA VAL A 285 40.50 4.53 -11.46
C VAL A 285 40.73 4.59 -12.96
N VAL A 286 39.88 3.91 -13.73
CA VAL A 286 39.81 4.05 -15.19
C VAL A 286 38.52 4.80 -15.51
N TYR A 287 38.63 6.00 -16.07
CA TYR A 287 37.46 6.73 -16.56
C TYR A 287 36.82 5.96 -17.72
N GLY A 288 35.50 5.84 -17.70
CA GLY A 288 34.76 5.27 -18.84
C GLY A 288 35.00 6.14 -20.07
N ASP A 289 35.49 5.53 -21.15
CA ASP A 289 35.50 6.16 -22.45
C ASP A 289 34.09 6.06 -23.03
N GLY A 290 33.46 7.22 -23.25
CA GLY A 290 32.24 7.30 -24.04
C GLY A 290 32.46 6.58 -25.37
N SER A 291 31.59 5.63 -25.69
CA SER A 291 31.70 4.81 -26.89
C SER A 291 31.66 5.63 -28.18
N ASP A 292 31.13 6.86 -28.12
CA ASP A 292 31.04 7.75 -29.26
C ASP A 292 32.11 8.85 -29.21
N ARG A 293 33.16 8.68 -30.01
CA ARG A 293 34.22 9.69 -30.25
C ARG A 293 33.71 11.05 -30.78
N TRP A 294 32.42 11.18 -31.06
CA TRP A 294 31.79 12.36 -31.65
C TRP A 294 31.00 13.22 -30.66
N ASP A 295 30.78 12.77 -29.43
CA ASP A 295 30.09 13.56 -28.40
C ASP A 295 31.07 14.01 -27.29
N PRO A 296 31.49 15.29 -27.26
CA PRO A 296 32.38 15.82 -26.24
C PRO A 296 31.82 15.75 -24.82
N ASP A 297 30.49 15.67 -24.67
CA ASP A 297 29.78 15.65 -23.39
C ASP A 297 29.74 14.26 -22.76
N GLU A 298 30.11 13.20 -23.49
CA GLU A 298 30.15 11.83 -22.94
C GLU A 298 31.38 11.60 -22.03
N ILE A 299 32.39 12.48 -22.11
CA ILE A 299 33.60 12.43 -21.28
C ILE A 299 33.34 13.12 -19.94
N ILE A 300 33.48 12.36 -18.86
CA ILE A 300 33.28 12.83 -17.48
C ILE A 300 34.27 13.95 -17.12
N ARG A 301 33.76 15.19 -17.02
CA ARG A 301 34.48 16.41 -16.64
C ARG A 301 33.55 17.34 -15.85
N GLU A 302 34.11 18.34 -15.18
CA GLU A 302 33.33 19.38 -14.52
C GLU A 302 32.37 20.05 -15.52
N GLY A 303 31.08 20.09 -15.19
CA GLY A 303 30.04 20.64 -16.06
C GLY A 303 29.47 19.66 -17.10
N ALA A 304 30.02 18.46 -17.25
CA ALA A 304 29.48 17.43 -18.14
C ALA A 304 28.15 16.87 -17.60
N LYS A 305 27.23 16.51 -18.51
CA LYS A 305 25.95 15.88 -18.15
C LYS A 305 26.14 14.37 -18.04
N VAL A 306 25.60 13.77 -16.98
CA VAL A 306 25.65 12.32 -16.76
C VAL A 306 24.23 11.76 -16.83
N ARG A 307 24.05 10.62 -17.49
CA ARG A 307 22.77 9.90 -17.60
C ARG A 307 22.76 8.63 -16.76
N GLU A 308 21.56 8.14 -16.46
CA GLU A 308 21.39 6.84 -15.80
C GLU A 308 22.08 5.73 -16.62
N ARG A 309 22.74 4.79 -15.93
CA ARG A 309 23.47 3.64 -16.52
C ARG A 309 24.69 4.00 -17.37
N GLN A 310 25.12 5.26 -17.43
CA GLN A 310 26.40 5.63 -18.03
C GLN A 310 27.56 5.10 -17.17
N ALA A 311 28.52 4.44 -17.79
CA ALA A 311 29.74 4.03 -17.10
C ALA A 311 30.61 5.27 -16.84
N ILE A 312 30.73 5.69 -15.58
CA ILE A 312 31.53 6.86 -15.18
C ILE A 312 32.97 6.42 -14.89
N ILE A 313 33.12 5.44 -14.00
CA ILE A 313 34.41 4.91 -13.54
C ILE A 313 34.34 3.39 -13.55
N THR A 314 35.39 2.76 -14.05
CA THR A 314 35.64 1.33 -13.91
C THR A 314 36.83 1.12 -12.99
N ILE A 315 36.64 0.30 -11.96
CA ILE A 315 37.71 -0.12 -11.04
C ILE A 315 38.05 -1.58 -11.35
N PRO A 316 39.08 -1.86 -12.18
CA PRO A 316 39.47 -3.24 -12.48
C PRO A 316 40.07 -3.92 -11.25
N ASP A 317 39.66 -5.17 -11.01
CA ASP A 317 40.27 -6.01 -9.98
C ASP A 317 41.62 -6.56 -10.47
N MET A 318 42.71 -6.07 -9.88
CA MET A 318 44.08 -6.49 -10.21
C MET A 318 44.44 -7.88 -9.66
N ARG A 319 43.61 -8.49 -8.81
CA ARG A 319 43.87 -9.85 -8.29
C ARG A 319 43.68 -10.93 -9.35
N HIS A 320 42.81 -10.68 -10.33
CA HIS A 320 42.39 -11.66 -11.33
C HIS A 320 42.79 -11.19 -12.72
N MET A 321 44.10 -11.20 -13.00
CA MET A 321 44.60 -10.81 -14.32
C MET A 321 44.56 -11.97 -15.31
N ALA A 322 44.13 -11.66 -16.52
CA ALA A 322 44.09 -12.59 -17.64
C ALA A 322 44.69 -11.95 -18.88
N VAL A 323 45.50 -12.71 -19.60
CA VAL A 323 46.02 -12.32 -20.92
C VAL A 323 45.07 -12.83 -21.98
N LYS A 324 44.60 -11.92 -22.84
CA LYS A 324 43.83 -12.28 -24.03
C LYS A 324 44.79 -12.48 -25.19
N VAL A 325 44.97 -13.73 -25.60
CA VAL A 325 45.83 -14.10 -26.73
C VAL A 325 44.97 -14.50 -27.93
N ARG A 326 45.49 -14.20 -29.11
CA ARG A 326 44.87 -14.45 -30.39
C ARG A 326 45.60 -15.62 -31.06
N ILE A 327 44.98 -16.79 -31.13
CA ILE A 327 45.60 -18.03 -31.65
C ILE A 327 45.08 -18.32 -33.05
N HIS A 328 45.98 -18.61 -33.99
CA HIS A 328 45.61 -18.96 -35.37
C HIS A 328 44.89 -20.31 -35.45
N GLU A 329 43.95 -20.46 -36.40
CA GLU A 329 43.16 -21.70 -36.58
C GLU A 329 44.00 -22.97 -36.74
N SER A 330 45.17 -22.87 -37.38
CA SER A 330 46.08 -24.02 -37.55
C SER A 330 46.60 -24.59 -36.23
N GLN A 331 46.65 -23.79 -35.17
CA GLN A 331 47.21 -24.19 -33.87
C GLN A 331 46.14 -24.40 -32.79
N VAL A 332 44.93 -23.85 -32.96
CA VAL A 332 43.86 -23.95 -31.95
C VAL A 332 43.50 -25.39 -31.59
N LYS A 333 43.56 -26.32 -32.55
CA LYS A 333 43.26 -27.75 -32.32
C LYS A 333 44.21 -28.41 -31.31
N ARG A 334 45.42 -27.88 -31.13
CA ARG A 334 46.43 -28.42 -30.21
C ARG A 334 46.34 -27.84 -28.80
N VAL A 335 45.57 -26.77 -28.59
CA VAL A 335 45.45 -26.06 -27.31
C VAL A 335 44.22 -26.56 -26.56
N ARG A 336 44.38 -26.87 -25.28
CA ARG A 336 43.27 -27.28 -24.38
C ARG A 336 43.28 -26.45 -23.11
N LYS A 337 42.11 -26.36 -22.47
CA LYS A 337 41.95 -25.77 -21.14
C LYS A 337 42.86 -26.49 -20.13
N GLY A 338 43.51 -25.73 -19.24
CA GLY A 338 44.42 -26.24 -18.21
C GLY A 338 45.86 -26.48 -18.67
N MET A 339 46.21 -26.19 -19.92
CA MET A 339 47.62 -26.29 -20.35
C MET A 339 48.48 -25.20 -19.70
N PRO A 340 49.70 -25.52 -19.25
CA PRO A 340 50.60 -24.56 -18.65
C PRO A 340 51.17 -23.60 -19.71
N VAL A 341 51.23 -22.33 -19.36
CA VAL A 341 51.70 -21.23 -20.23
C VAL A 341 52.80 -20.45 -19.51
N LYS A 342 53.89 -20.19 -20.22
CA LYS A 342 54.89 -19.18 -19.79
C LYS A 342 54.55 -17.85 -20.45
N ILE A 343 54.33 -16.83 -19.64
CA ILE A 343 53.90 -15.50 -20.06
C ILE A 343 55.09 -14.55 -19.87
N SER A 344 55.43 -13.80 -20.90
CA SER A 344 56.44 -12.74 -20.87
C SER A 344 55.75 -11.41 -21.16
N VAL A 345 55.94 -10.41 -20.30
CA VAL A 345 55.32 -9.10 -20.48
C VAL A 345 56.38 -8.13 -21.02
N ASP A 346 56.03 -7.35 -22.04
CA ASP A 346 57.00 -6.46 -22.71
C ASP A 346 57.59 -5.40 -21.77
N ALA A 347 56.81 -5.00 -20.76
CA ALA A 347 57.24 -4.04 -19.74
C ALA A 347 58.42 -4.54 -18.88
N GLU A 348 58.57 -5.86 -18.70
CA GLU A 348 59.63 -6.47 -17.91
C GLU A 348 59.93 -7.90 -18.42
N PRO A 349 60.76 -8.04 -19.48
CA PRO A 349 60.98 -9.32 -20.14
C PRO A 349 61.74 -10.34 -19.26
N ASP A 350 62.46 -9.88 -18.24
CA ASP A 350 63.27 -10.74 -17.36
C ASP A 350 62.42 -11.53 -16.35
N LYS A 351 61.15 -11.15 -16.14
CA LYS A 351 60.24 -11.81 -15.20
C LYS A 351 59.24 -12.68 -15.95
N ALA A 352 59.62 -13.93 -16.20
CA ALA A 352 58.70 -14.92 -16.75
C ALA A 352 57.60 -15.25 -15.73
N LEU A 353 56.35 -14.98 -16.11
CA LEU A 353 55.16 -15.34 -15.36
C LEU A 353 54.67 -16.72 -15.80
N THR A 354 54.01 -17.42 -14.87
CA THR A 354 53.33 -18.70 -15.17
C THR A 354 51.83 -18.50 -15.17
N GLY A 355 51.13 -19.20 -16.05
CA GLY A 355 49.69 -19.19 -16.12
C GLY A 355 49.13 -20.47 -16.70
N GLU A 356 47.81 -20.54 -16.77
CA GLU A 356 47.07 -21.66 -17.33
C GLU A 356 46.03 -21.17 -18.34
N VAL A 357 45.80 -21.96 -19.38
CA VAL A 357 44.73 -21.68 -20.35
C VAL A 357 43.37 -21.84 -19.66
N ASP A 358 42.63 -20.73 -19.52
CA ASP A 358 41.33 -20.72 -18.83
C ASP A 358 40.19 -21.04 -19.80
N ASN A 359 40.16 -20.37 -20.96
CA ASN A 359 39.14 -20.59 -21.96
C ASN A 359 39.70 -20.40 -23.38
N VAL A 360 39.36 -21.33 -24.27
CA VAL A 360 39.65 -21.23 -25.70
C VAL A 360 38.34 -20.90 -26.39
N GLY A 361 38.26 -19.75 -27.05
CA GLY A 361 37.07 -19.33 -27.77
C GLY A 361 36.67 -20.38 -28.82
N VAL A 362 35.38 -20.75 -28.83
CA VAL A 362 34.82 -21.73 -29.77
C VAL A 362 34.55 -21.10 -31.14
N LEU A 363 34.40 -19.77 -31.17
CA LEU A 363 34.10 -18.98 -32.36
C LEU A 363 35.33 -18.17 -32.80
N PRO A 364 35.62 -18.10 -34.11
CA PRO A 364 36.63 -17.19 -34.63
C PRO A 364 36.18 -15.74 -34.44
N ASP A 365 37.14 -14.90 -34.08
CA ASP A 365 36.92 -13.47 -33.85
C ASP A 365 36.44 -12.79 -35.14
N SER A 366 35.22 -12.25 -35.10
CA SER A 366 34.53 -11.72 -36.28
C SER A 366 34.82 -10.23 -36.54
N GLU A 367 35.49 -9.54 -35.60
CA GLU A 367 35.79 -8.10 -35.71
C GLU A 367 36.76 -7.77 -36.86
N ASN A 368 37.68 -8.69 -37.20
CA ASN A 368 38.72 -8.44 -38.20
C ASN A 368 38.35 -8.82 -39.65
N ARG A 369 37.11 -9.28 -39.89
CA ARG A 369 36.64 -9.66 -41.25
C ARG A 369 36.75 -8.55 -42.29
N ARG A 370 36.69 -7.28 -41.87
CA ARG A 370 36.71 -6.11 -42.77
C ARG A 370 38.10 -5.79 -43.34
N PHE A 371 39.19 -6.15 -42.67
CA PHE A 371 40.56 -5.78 -43.06
C PHE A 371 41.45 -6.96 -43.45
N ASN A 372 41.16 -8.19 -42.99
CA ASN A 372 41.89 -9.40 -43.39
C ASN A 372 40.96 -10.64 -43.40
N PRO A 373 40.34 -11.00 -44.54
CA PRO A 373 39.34 -12.07 -44.61
C PRO A 373 39.90 -13.48 -44.44
N ASP A 374 41.22 -13.68 -44.54
CA ASP A 374 41.85 -15.02 -44.60
C ASP A 374 42.48 -15.50 -43.27
N GLN A 375 42.53 -14.64 -42.23
CA GLN A 375 43.06 -15.03 -40.91
C GLN A 375 41.92 -15.27 -39.91
N LYS A 376 41.57 -16.55 -39.72
CA LYS A 376 40.70 -16.97 -38.61
C LYS A 376 41.52 -17.10 -37.33
N VAL A 377 41.17 -16.28 -36.36
CA VAL A 377 41.88 -16.20 -35.09
C VAL A 377 40.90 -16.43 -33.95
N TYR A 378 41.27 -17.28 -33.01
CA TYR A 378 40.45 -17.63 -31.86
C TYR A 378 40.96 -16.88 -30.61
N LYS A 379 40.07 -16.12 -29.99
CA LYS A 379 40.34 -15.41 -28.73
C LYS A 379 40.46 -16.44 -27.60
N THR A 380 41.63 -16.52 -26.97
CA THR A 380 41.92 -17.43 -25.85
C THR A 380 42.30 -16.61 -24.63
N SER A 381 41.69 -16.91 -23.48
CA SER A 381 42.04 -16.31 -22.19
C SER A 381 43.02 -17.20 -21.43
N ILE A 382 44.10 -16.59 -20.95
CA ILE A 382 45.12 -17.25 -20.13
C ILE A 382 45.12 -16.58 -18.77
N LYS A 383 44.85 -17.34 -17.72
CA LYS A 383 44.85 -16.84 -16.35
C LYS A 383 46.29 -16.80 -15.84
N ILE A 384 46.69 -15.67 -15.25
CA ILE A 384 48.01 -15.53 -14.65
C ILE A 384 47.97 -16.09 -13.22
N THR A 385 48.97 -16.88 -12.86
CA THR A 385 49.12 -17.43 -11.52
C THR A 385 49.93 -16.47 -10.66
N GLY A 386 49.32 -15.93 -9.61
CA GLY A 386 49.96 -15.00 -8.68
C GLY A 386 49.47 -13.55 -8.84
N ILE A 387 49.74 -12.74 -7.81
CA ILE A 387 49.44 -11.31 -7.78
C ILE A 387 50.76 -10.56 -7.96
N HIS A 388 50.82 -9.71 -8.97
CA HIS A 388 52.01 -8.95 -9.30
C HIS A 388 51.65 -7.46 -9.42
N ASP A 389 52.10 -6.66 -8.46
CA ASP A 389 51.73 -5.23 -8.32
C ASP A 389 52.19 -4.36 -9.50
N TRP A 390 53.20 -4.80 -10.24
CA TRP A 390 53.73 -4.09 -11.40
C TRP A 390 52.94 -4.36 -12.68
N LEU A 391 52.11 -5.40 -12.71
CA LEU A 391 51.35 -5.75 -13.91
C LEU A 391 50.10 -4.88 -14.02
N LYS A 392 50.02 -4.09 -15.09
CA LYS A 392 48.89 -3.17 -15.33
C LYS A 392 48.01 -3.68 -16.47
N PRO A 393 46.67 -3.48 -16.39
CA PRO A 393 45.78 -3.72 -17.51
C PRO A 393 46.22 -2.93 -18.75
N GLY A 394 46.16 -3.57 -19.92
CA GLY A 394 46.53 -2.94 -21.20
C GLY A 394 48.00 -3.14 -21.63
N MET A 395 48.84 -3.77 -20.81
CA MET A 395 50.20 -4.15 -21.23
C MET A 395 50.20 -5.24 -22.30
N ALA A 396 51.18 -5.18 -23.22
CA ALA A 396 51.43 -6.23 -24.20
C ALA A 396 52.15 -7.42 -23.55
N ALA A 397 51.71 -8.65 -23.89
CA ALA A 397 52.30 -9.88 -23.36
C ALA A 397 52.38 -10.96 -24.45
N GLU A 398 53.46 -11.74 -24.41
CA GLU A 398 53.68 -12.94 -25.21
C GLU A 398 53.43 -14.18 -24.34
N GLY A 399 52.57 -15.10 -24.81
CA GLY A 399 52.28 -16.36 -24.12
C GLY A 399 52.83 -17.55 -24.90
N ARG A 400 53.74 -18.34 -24.29
CA ARG A 400 54.22 -19.61 -24.82
C ARG A 400 53.47 -20.76 -24.15
N ILE A 401 52.55 -21.36 -24.89
CA ILE A 401 51.74 -22.49 -24.43
C ILE A 401 52.55 -23.78 -24.60
N ILE A 402 52.65 -24.56 -23.53
CA ILE A 402 53.34 -25.84 -23.56
C ILE A 402 52.31 -26.92 -23.91
N ILE A 403 52.39 -27.45 -25.14
CA ILE A 403 51.42 -28.42 -25.68
C ILE A 403 51.63 -29.81 -25.07
N ARG A 404 52.88 -30.28 -25.06
CA ARG A 404 53.26 -31.61 -24.57
C ARG A 404 54.70 -31.57 -24.08
N ILE A 405 54.95 -32.18 -22.94
CA ILE A 405 56.29 -32.46 -22.43
C ILE A 405 56.44 -33.98 -22.50
N ILE A 406 57.45 -34.46 -23.21
CA ILE A 406 57.79 -35.88 -23.29
C ILE A 406 59.14 -36.03 -22.61
N PRO A 407 59.19 -36.58 -21.37
CA PRO A 407 60.46 -36.85 -20.71
C PRO A 407 61.19 -38.01 -21.44
N ASP A 408 62.52 -37.93 -21.47
CA ASP A 408 63.43 -39.00 -21.89
C ASP A 408 63.10 -39.62 -23.26
N ILE A 409 63.14 -38.81 -24.32
CA ILE A 409 62.94 -39.26 -25.71
C ILE A 409 64.08 -38.81 -26.62
N VAL A 410 64.51 -39.69 -27.53
CA VAL A 410 65.54 -39.39 -28.54
C VAL A 410 64.99 -38.37 -29.53
N MET A 411 65.70 -37.25 -29.66
CA MET A 411 65.36 -36.17 -30.58
C MET A 411 66.36 -36.09 -31.73
N ILE A 412 65.85 -36.08 -32.96
CA ILE A 412 66.67 -35.89 -34.17
C ILE A 412 66.25 -34.60 -34.86
N PRO A 413 67.16 -33.80 -35.43
CA PRO A 413 66.80 -32.64 -36.24
C PRO A 413 65.82 -33.03 -37.36
N VAL A 414 64.79 -32.22 -37.61
CA VAL A 414 63.78 -32.51 -38.66
C VAL A 414 64.43 -32.67 -40.05
N GLN A 415 65.58 -32.02 -40.28
CA GLN A 415 66.36 -32.12 -41.50
C GLN A 415 66.90 -33.53 -41.78
N ALA A 416 67.11 -34.34 -40.75
CA ALA A 416 67.60 -35.71 -40.85
C ALA A 416 66.49 -36.75 -41.05
N VAL A 417 65.22 -36.32 -41.14
CA VAL A 417 64.06 -37.19 -41.36
C VAL A 417 63.70 -37.16 -42.84
N PHE A 418 63.89 -38.28 -43.53
CA PHE A 418 63.56 -38.40 -44.96
C PHE A 418 62.28 -39.20 -45.16
N ASN A 419 61.49 -38.80 -46.15
CA ASN A 419 60.26 -39.49 -46.55
C ASN A 419 60.44 -40.12 -47.94
N HIS A 420 60.18 -41.43 -48.05
CA HIS A 420 60.15 -42.12 -49.34
C HIS A 420 59.06 -43.20 -49.36
N LYS A 421 58.18 -43.17 -50.36
CA LYS A 421 57.07 -44.14 -50.57
C LYS A 421 56.27 -44.45 -49.28
N ASN A 422 55.80 -43.40 -48.59
CA ASN A 422 55.04 -43.49 -47.32
C ASN A 422 55.80 -44.06 -46.11
N MET A 423 57.12 -44.19 -46.17
CA MET A 423 57.95 -44.57 -45.03
C MET A 423 58.88 -43.42 -44.65
N THR A 424 58.89 -43.07 -43.36
CA THR A 424 59.88 -42.21 -42.73
C THR A 424 61.11 -43.03 -42.37
N PHE A 425 62.29 -42.57 -42.79
CA PHE A 425 63.55 -43.23 -42.49
C PHE A 425 64.65 -42.20 -42.16
N CYS A 426 65.62 -42.66 -41.38
CA CYS A 426 66.85 -41.94 -41.07
C CYS A 426 68.05 -42.73 -41.61
N CYS A 427 69.10 -42.01 -42.00
CA CYS A 427 70.36 -42.62 -42.42
C CYS A 427 71.36 -42.55 -41.25
N ILE A 428 71.72 -43.71 -40.71
CA ILE A 428 72.67 -43.83 -39.61
C ILE A 428 74.04 -44.17 -40.19
N LYS A 429 75.09 -43.53 -39.68
CA LYS A 429 76.48 -43.82 -40.05
C LYS A 429 77.05 -44.87 -39.11
N SER A 430 77.27 -46.09 -39.61
CA SER A 430 77.93 -47.17 -38.88
C SER A 430 79.34 -47.40 -39.48
N GLY A 431 80.34 -46.68 -38.95
CA GLY A 431 81.70 -46.69 -39.49
C GLY A 431 81.80 -46.09 -40.89
N SER A 432 82.13 -46.92 -41.89
CA SER A 432 82.26 -46.53 -43.31
C SER A 432 81.00 -46.82 -44.15
N ASN A 433 79.98 -47.44 -43.56
CA ASN A 433 78.73 -47.80 -44.24
C ASN A 433 77.55 -46.96 -43.74
N ILE A 434 76.62 -46.66 -44.64
CA ILE A 434 75.41 -45.89 -44.36
C ILE A 434 74.23 -46.85 -44.35
N GLU A 435 73.57 -47.00 -43.21
CA GLU A 435 72.38 -47.85 -43.07
C GLU A 435 71.11 -46.99 -43.07
N THR A 436 70.11 -47.43 -43.82
CA THR A 436 68.77 -46.80 -43.78
C THR A 436 67.91 -47.54 -42.77
N ARG A 437 67.39 -46.80 -41.79
CA ARG A 437 66.53 -47.35 -40.74
C ARG A 437 65.18 -46.65 -40.73
N VAL A 438 64.12 -47.45 -40.78
CA VAL A 438 62.74 -46.94 -40.68
C VAL A 438 62.54 -46.41 -39.26
N ILE A 439 62.04 -45.17 -39.17
CA ILE A 439 61.78 -44.50 -37.91
C ILE A 439 60.30 -44.22 -37.73
N GLN A 440 59.83 -44.34 -36.49
CA GLN A 440 58.47 -43.97 -36.09
C GLN A 440 58.51 -42.69 -35.27
N ILE A 441 57.93 -41.63 -35.80
CA ILE A 441 57.86 -40.31 -35.15
C ILE A 441 56.70 -40.31 -34.15
N ASP A 442 56.93 -39.82 -32.93
CA ASP A 442 55.87 -39.59 -31.94
C ASP A 442 55.27 -38.19 -32.07
N ASP A 443 56.14 -37.16 -32.04
CA ASP A 443 55.76 -35.76 -32.19
C ASP A 443 56.91 -34.99 -32.84
N TYR A 444 56.64 -33.80 -33.38
CA TYR A 444 57.67 -32.95 -33.96
C TYR A 444 57.44 -31.48 -33.63
N ASN A 445 58.54 -30.76 -33.46
CA ASN A 445 58.56 -29.31 -33.38
C ASN A 445 59.27 -28.74 -34.61
N ASN A 446 59.40 -27.41 -34.70
CA ASN A 446 59.99 -26.76 -35.89
C ASN A 446 61.50 -27.06 -36.08
N ARG A 447 62.18 -27.66 -35.10
CA ARG A 447 63.64 -27.91 -35.10
C ARG A 447 63.98 -29.39 -34.99
N PHE A 448 63.24 -30.14 -34.18
CA PHE A 448 63.50 -31.53 -33.82
C PHE A 448 62.23 -32.39 -33.92
N ALA A 449 62.39 -33.64 -34.35
CA ALA A 449 61.39 -34.69 -34.29
C ALA A 449 61.72 -35.64 -33.13
N ALA A 450 60.74 -35.95 -32.30
CA ALA A 450 60.84 -36.93 -31.23
C ALA A 450 60.50 -38.33 -31.78
N ILE A 451 61.41 -39.28 -31.60
CA ILE A 451 61.30 -40.60 -32.21
C ILE A 451 60.91 -41.64 -31.17
N LYS A 452 59.86 -42.41 -31.49
CA LYS A 452 59.35 -43.49 -30.65
C LYS A 452 60.14 -44.78 -30.81
N SER A 453 60.57 -45.08 -32.04
CA SER A 453 61.33 -46.28 -32.36
C SER A 453 62.16 -46.09 -33.62
N GLY A 454 63.33 -46.74 -33.64
CA GLY A 454 64.22 -46.79 -34.80
C GLY A 454 65.55 -46.04 -34.65
N VAL A 455 65.82 -45.34 -33.55
CA VAL A 455 67.15 -44.74 -33.28
C VAL A 455 67.43 -44.80 -31.78
N GLU A 456 68.68 -45.09 -31.43
CA GLU A 456 69.17 -45.12 -30.05
C GLU A 456 70.06 -43.90 -29.74
N GLU A 457 70.20 -43.56 -28.45
CA GLU A 457 71.05 -42.46 -28.00
C GLU A 457 72.53 -42.70 -28.35
N GLY A 458 73.17 -41.72 -28.98
CA GLY A 458 74.58 -41.78 -29.38
C GLY A 458 74.84 -42.18 -30.84
N GLU A 459 73.81 -42.55 -31.60
CA GLU A 459 73.94 -42.84 -33.03
C GLU A 459 74.15 -41.56 -33.86
N VAL A 460 75.08 -41.58 -34.82
CA VAL A 460 75.38 -40.43 -35.71
C VAL A 460 74.48 -40.50 -36.94
N ILE A 461 73.61 -39.50 -37.11
CA ILE A 461 72.67 -39.41 -38.24
C ILE A 461 73.13 -38.36 -39.25
N LEU A 462 72.87 -38.62 -40.54
CA LEU A 462 73.16 -37.69 -41.63
C LEU A 462 72.04 -36.65 -41.80
N LEU A 463 72.42 -35.38 -41.85
CA LEU A 463 71.50 -34.25 -42.07
C LEU A 463 71.11 -34.07 -43.55
N GLN A 464 71.86 -34.66 -44.48
CA GLN A 464 71.61 -34.60 -45.91
C GLN A 464 71.63 -36.01 -46.49
N LYS A 465 70.73 -36.27 -47.44
CA LYS A 465 70.65 -37.56 -48.13
C LYS A 465 71.84 -37.69 -49.11
N PRO A 466 72.70 -38.72 -48.96
CA PRO A 466 73.69 -39.07 -49.98
C PRO A 466 73.01 -39.51 -51.30
N GLU A 467 73.52 -39.09 -52.46
CA GLU A 467 72.92 -39.38 -53.78
C GLU A 467 73.01 -40.87 -54.18
N GLU A 468 73.98 -41.63 -53.64
CA GLU A 468 74.23 -43.04 -53.98
C GLU A 468 73.68 -44.03 -52.93
N LEU A 469 72.37 -43.99 -52.66
CA LEU A 469 71.71 -44.95 -51.76
C LEU A 469 70.65 -45.77 -52.51
N ASP A 470 70.91 -47.07 -52.64
CA ASP A 470 69.95 -48.07 -53.14
C ASP A 470 68.80 -48.25 -52.13
N LEU A 471 67.64 -47.67 -52.46
CA LEU A 471 66.43 -47.69 -51.63
C LEU A 471 65.58 -48.98 -51.80
N THR A 472 66.17 -50.04 -52.37
CA THR A 472 65.46 -51.29 -52.73
C THR A 472 65.39 -52.32 -51.60
N GLY A 473 66.14 -52.11 -50.50
CA GLY A 473 66.28 -53.05 -49.38
C GLY A 473 65.53 -52.71 -48.08
N ILE A 474 64.62 -51.73 -48.07
CA ILE A 474 63.91 -51.33 -46.84
C ILE A 474 62.90 -52.41 -46.45
N LYS A 475 63.27 -53.27 -45.50
CA LYS A 475 62.34 -54.20 -44.85
C LYS A 475 61.50 -53.46 -43.81
N ALA A 476 60.18 -53.57 -43.96
CA ALA A 476 59.21 -53.03 -43.03
C ALA A 476 59.42 -53.58 -41.61
N LEU A 477 59.38 -52.71 -40.60
CA LEU A 477 59.11 -53.12 -39.22
C LEU A 477 57.72 -53.76 -39.19
N ARG A 478 57.61 -54.97 -38.63
CA ARG A 478 56.32 -55.64 -38.45
C ARG A 478 55.40 -54.74 -37.61
N PRO A 479 54.14 -54.53 -38.01
CA PRO A 479 53.19 -53.84 -37.15
C PRO A 479 53.00 -54.66 -35.86
N ALA A 480 53.24 -54.04 -34.71
CA ALA A 480 52.89 -54.62 -33.42
C ALA A 480 51.36 -54.76 -33.32
N ASP A 481 50.91 -55.90 -32.79
CA ASP A 481 49.51 -56.25 -32.61
C ASP A 481 48.74 -55.20 -31.76
N LYS A 482 47.52 -54.91 -32.22
CA LYS A 482 46.54 -53.96 -31.66
C LYS A 482 46.10 -54.34 -30.23
N PRO A 483 45.74 -53.36 -29.38
CA PRO A 483 44.62 -53.52 -28.48
C PRO A 483 43.34 -52.93 -29.08
N LYS A 484 42.25 -53.69 -28.93
CA LYS A 484 40.88 -53.38 -29.37
C LYS A 484 40.41 -52.01 -28.85
N ALA A 485 39.93 -51.14 -29.73
CA ALA A 485 39.07 -50.03 -29.34
C ALA A 485 37.71 -50.60 -28.93
N GLN A 486 37.41 -50.54 -27.63
CA GLN A 486 36.05 -50.64 -27.14
C GLN A 486 35.29 -49.40 -27.61
N SER A 487 34.20 -49.65 -28.32
CA SER A 487 33.10 -48.72 -28.52
C SER A 487 32.61 -48.22 -27.16
N ILE A 488 32.76 -46.92 -26.92
CA ILE A 488 31.97 -46.21 -25.92
C ILE A 488 31.31 -45.06 -26.66
N GLU A 489 29.99 -45.17 -26.77
CA GLU A 489 29.07 -44.11 -27.13
C GLU A 489 29.18 -42.96 -26.12
N SER A 490 29.30 -41.73 -26.63
CA SER A 490 28.77 -40.51 -26.03
C SER A 490 28.89 -39.36 -27.04
#